data_AF-A0A5E7W5S1-F1
#
_entry.id   AF-A0A5E7W5S1-F1
#
_cell.length_a   1.000
_cell.length_b   1.000
_cell.length_c   1.000
_cell.angle_alpha   90.00
_cell.angle_beta   90.00
_cell.angle_gamma   90.00
#
_symmetry.space_group_name_H-M   'P 1'
#
loop_
_entity.id
_entity.type
_entity.pdbx_description
1 polymer ?
#
loop_
_entity_poly.entity_id
_entity_poly.type
_entity_poly.pdbx_seq_one_letter_code
_entity_poly.pdbx_strand_id
1 'polypeptide(L)'
;MQLIDGNTYNYGYIGSRATASAPGSYLIAGPGWKGATPAGIEKVFSSTTPFALTLIRTQLFDPADMPNVEKVQAGYKVQPLSAFLHQPAPPTAPKIAFVPATMEGIKANFFEYLSAAMQYVPPSAEDKEIRARLASIGVGPGRSFEFKDLSLEHKAAVLLGMKAGDEKVDKFLSSGMKNINGWNVGAFFGDQAFYKGDWLMRAGASKAGLYGNSRIRSTAT
;
A
#
# COMPACT_ATOMS: atom_id res chain seq x y z
N MET A 1 -6.02 -8.64 -10.79
CA MET A 1 -6.07 -7.38 -10.02
C MET A 1 -5.49 -7.63 -8.64
N GLN A 2 -4.60 -6.74 -8.21
CA GLN A 2 -3.99 -6.72 -6.88
C GLN A 2 -4.53 -5.51 -6.14
N LEU A 3 -5.04 -5.72 -4.93
CA LEU A 3 -5.57 -4.67 -4.07
C LEU A 3 -4.54 -4.35 -2.99
N ILE A 4 -4.19 -3.07 -2.89
CA ILE A 4 -3.13 -2.57 -2.01
C ILE A 4 -3.68 -1.40 -1.21
N ASP A 5 -3.43 -1.36 0.09
CA ASP A 5 -3.86 -0.24 0.94
C ASP A 5 -2.71 0.77 1.15
N GLY A 6 -2.98 1.84 1.89
CA GLY A 6 -2.01 2.89 2.23
C GLY A 6 -0.88 2.41 3.15
N ASN A 7 -0.99 1.21 3.72
CA ASN A 7 0.12 0.54 4.40
C ASN A 7 1.02 -0.23 3.43
N THR A 8 0.73 -0.20 2.13
CA THR A 8 1.38 -1.04 1.10
C THR A 8 1.14 -2.54 1.30
N TYR A 9 0.07 -2.89 2.04
CA TYR A 9 -0.34 -4.29 2.23
C TYR A 9 -1.16 -4.79 1.06
N ASN A 10 -0.82 -5.98 0.58
CA ASN A 10 -1.59 -6.69 -0.45
C ASN A 10 -2.80 -7.39 0.19
N TYR A 11 -3.86 -6.64 0.46
CA TYR A 11 -5.04 -7.14 1.20
C TYR A 11 -6.03 -7.94 0.35
N GLY A 12 -5.83 -8.01 -0.98
CA GLY A 12 -6.73 -8.76 -1.84
C GLY A 12 -6.21 -9.01 -3.24
N TYR A 13 -6.74 -10.06 -3.85
CA TYR A 13 -6.49 -10.43 -5.25
C TYR A 13 -7.79 -10.85 -5.92
N ILE A 14 -8.00 -10.36 -7.13
CA ILE A 14 -9.13 -10.71 -8.01
C ILE A 14 -8.58 -11.18 -9.35
N GLY A 15 -9.12 -12.24 -9.93
CA GLY A 15 -8.76 -12.76 -11.26
C GLY A 15 -8.38 -14.24 -11.25
N SER A 16 -7.93 -14.75 -12.40
CA SER A 16 -7.78 -16.18 -12.70
C SER A 16 -7.14 -17.03 -11.60
N ARG A 17 -6.08 -16.54 -10.96
CA ARG A 17 -5.37 -17.28 -9.89
C ARG A 17 -6.06 -17.23 -8.52
N ALA A 18 -6.96 -16.27 -8.27
CA ALA A 18 -7.49 -15.95 -6.95
C ALA A 18 -9.02 -16.14 -6.82
N THR A 19 -9.77 -15.85 -7.88
CA THR A 19 -11.24 -15.88 -7.89
C THR A 19 -11.79 -16.59 -9.13
N ALA A 20 -10.97 -17.45 -9.77
CA ALA A 20 -11.23 -18.03 -11.09
C ALA A 20 -11.35 -16.97 -12.22
N SER A 21 -11.55 -17.42 -13.45
CA SER A 21 -11.55 -16.56 -14.66
C SER A 21 -12.93 -15.98 -15.02
N ALA A 22 -13.97 -16.25 -14.20
CA ALA A 22 -15.31 -15.74 -14.46
C ALA A 22 -15.41 -14.23 -14.16
N PRO A 23 -16.24 -13.48 -14.91
CA PRO A 23 -16.56 -12.10 -14.57
C PRO A 23 -17.29 -12.06 -13.23
N GLY A 24 -17.09 -10.99 -12.46
CA GLY A 24 -17.74 -10.82 -11.17
C GLY A 24 -17.62 -9.39 -10.65
N SER A 25 -18.50 -9.04 -9.72
CA SER A 25 -18.47 -7.75 -9.03
C SER A 25 -17.89 -7.93 -7.63
N TYR A 26 -16.97 -7.05 -7.26
CA TYR A 26 -16.27 -7.10 -5.99
C TYR A 26 -16.34 -5.74 -5.31
N LEU A 27 -16.52 -5.73 -4.00
CA LEU A 27 -16.58 -4.50 -3.23
C LEU A 27 -15.24 -4.24 -2.55
N ILE A 28 -14.67 -3.06 -2.78
CA ILE A 28 -13.54 -2.54 -2.02
C ILE A 28 -14.10 -1.62 -0.93
N ALA A 29 -13.93 -2.01 0.32
CA ALA A 29 -14.46 -1.31 1.48
C ALA A 29 -13.32 -0.69 2.31
N GLY A 30 -13.50 0.57 2.71
CA GLY A 30 -12.59 1.22 3.67
C GLY A 30 -12.81 0.74 5.11
N PRO A 31 -11.93 1.12 6.05
CA PRO A 31 -11.93 0.60 7.43
C PRO A 31 -13.17 0.92 8.25
N GLY A 32 -13.96 1.94 7.85
CA GLY A 32 -15.20 2.33 8.52
C GLY A 32 -16.46 1.60 8.04
N TRP A 33 -16.37 0.76 7.00
CA TRP A 33 -17.54 0.08 6.45
C TRP A 33 -18.03 -1.05 7.37
N LYS A 34 -19.34 -1.07 7.63
CA LYS A 34 -20.02 -2.07 8.48
C LYS A 34 -21.26 -2.69 7.83
N GLY A 35 -21.41 -2.51 6.51
CA GLY A 35 -22.55 -3.05 5.77
C GLY A 35 -22.50 -4.57 5.67
N ALA A 36 -23.61 -5.17 5.25
CA ALA A 36 -23.60 -6.55 4.75
C ALA A 36 -23.10 -6.59 3.31
N THR A 37 -22.62 -7.75 2.86
CA THR A 37 -22.32 -7.98 1.43
C THR A 37 -23.60 -7.81 0.61
N PRO A 38 -23.67 -6.83 -0.30
CA PRO A 38 -24.86 -6.63 -1.13
C PRO A 38 -25.05 -7.77 -2.13
N ALA A 39 -26.28 -8.03 -2.53
CA ALA A 39 -26.57 -9.00 -3.60
C ALA A 39 -25.82 -8.63 -4.89
N GLY A 40 -25.29 -9.63 -5.60
CA GLY A 40 -24.49 -9.44 -6.80
C GLY A 40 -23.03 -9.05 -6.56
N ILE A 41 -22.60 -8.87 -5.30
CA ILE A 41 -21.18 -8.75 -4.93
C ILE A 41 -20.66 -10.12 -4.47
N GLU A 42 -19.66 -10.64 -5.19
CA GLU A 42 -19.05 -11.96 -4.91
C GLU A 42 -18.24 -11.94 -3.61
N LYS A 43 -17.52 -10.85 -3.37
CA LYS A 43 -16.68 -10.69 -2.18
C LYS A 43 -16.46 -9.22 -1.83
N VAL A 44 -16.42 -8.96 -0.54
CA VAL A 44 -15.96 -7.69 0.03
C VAL A 44 -14.50 -7.84 0.47
N PHE A 45 -13.66 -6.91 0.03
CA PHE A 45 -12.28 -6.77 0.47
C PHE A 45 -12.18 -5.53 1.36
N SER A 46 -11.67 -5.71 2.57
CA SER A 46 -11.55 -4.64 3.56
C SER A 46 -10.13 -4.08 3.57
N SER A 47 -9.99 -2.83 3.14
CA SER A 47 -8.74 -2.07 3.24
C SER A 47 -8.55 -1.59 4.68
N THR A 48 -7.30 -1.62 5.18
CA THR A 48 -6.98 -1.07 6.51
C THR A 48 -6.93 0.46 6.52
N THR A 49 -6.93 1.09 5.33
CA THR A 49 -6.85 2.55 5.13
C THR A 49 -8.00 3.05 4.23
N PRO A 50 -8.40 4.33 4.30
CA PRO A 50 -9.49 4.87 3.49
C PRO A 50 -9.15 4.96 1.99
N PHE A 51 -7.86 4.97 1.64
CA PHE A 51 -7.41 4.88 0.26
C PHE A 51 -6.96 3.46 -0.09
N ALA A 52 -7.34 3.01 -1.27
CA ALA A 52 -6.87 1.76 -1.86
C ALA A 52 -6.33 2.02 -3.26
N LEU A 53 -5.27 1.31 -3.61
CA LEU A 53 -4.69 1.22 -4.94
C LEU A 53 -5.05 -0.14 -5.53
N THR A 54 -5.51 -0.15 -6.77
CA THR A 54 -5.71 -1.39 -7.53
C THR A 54 -4.73 -1.43 -8.70
N LEU A 55 -3.92 -2.48 -8.78
CA LEU A 55 -3.09 -2.77 -9.94
C LEU A 55 -3.75 -3.86 -10.77
N ILE A 56 -4.08 -3.54 -12.01
CA ILE A 56 -4.65 -4.49 -12.97
C ILE A 56 -3.57 -4.86 -13.98
N ARG A 57 -3.38 -6.16 -14.18
CA ARG A 57 -2.44 -6.72 -15.14
C ARG A 57 -3.23 -7.68 -16.01
N THR A 58 -3.23 -7.45 -17.31
CA THR A 58 -3.82 -8.34 -18.31
C THR A 58 -2.67 -9.05 -19.02
N GLN A 59 -2.73 -10.38 -19.11
CA GLN A 59 -1.71 -11.16 -19.82
C GLN A 59 -1.83 -10.90 -21.31
N LEU A 60 -0.72 -10.61 -21.97
CA LEU A 60 -0.55 -10.65 -23.41
C LEU A 60 0.28 -11.89 -23.73
N PHE A 61 -0.23 -12.82 -24.52
CA PHE A 61 0.51 -14.04 -24.87
C PHE A 61 1.56 -13.78 -25.95
N ASP A 62 1.17 -13.06 -26.99
CA ASP A 62 2.00 -12.62 -28.09
C ASP A 62 1.39 -11.34 -28.72
N PRO A 63 2.09 -10.64 -29.63
CA PRO A 63 1.58 -9.40 -30.20
C PRO A 63 0.22 -9.51 -30.92
N ALA A 64 -0.14 -10.68 -31.47
CA ALA A 64 -1.41 -10.88 -32.17
C ALA A 64 -2.61 -11.01 -31.22
N ASP A 65 -2.37 -11.28 -29.93
CA ASP A 65 -3.40 -11.36 -28.88
C ASP A 65 -3.85 -9.97 -28.36
N MET A 66 -3.25 -8.87 -28.84
CA MET A 66 -3.57 -7.52 -28.39
C MET A 66 -5.08 -7.18 -28.46
N PRO A 67 -5.83 -7.53 -29.53
CA PRO A 67 -7.27 -7.26 -29.56
C PRO A 67 -8.06 -7.92 -28.42
N ASN A 68 -7.63 -9.09 -27.93
CA ASN A 68 -8.26 -9.74 -26.78
C ASN A 68 -7.92 -9.02 -25.48
N VAL A 69 -6.69 -8.55 -25.33
CA VAL A 69 -6.26 -7.72 -24.19
C VAL A 69 -7.11 -6.46 -24.10
N GLU A 70 -7.29 -5.74 -25.21
CA GLU A 70 -8.13 -4.55 -25.30
C GLU A 70 -9.59 -4.86 -24.92
N LYS A 71 -10.13 -5.97 -25.44
CA LYS A 71 -11.50 -6.41 -25.11
C LYS A 71 -11.68 -6.69 -23.62
N VAL A 72 -10.70 -7.32 -22.97
CA VAL A 72 -10.73 -7.55 -21.51
C VAL A 72 -10.63 -6.22 -20.76
N GLN A 73 -9.72 -5.34 -21.17
CA GLN A 73 -9.53 -4.03 -20.53
C GLN A 73 -10.78 -3.14 -20.64
N ALA A 74 -11.48 -3.18 -21.77
CA ALA A 74 -12.74 -2.48 -21.97
C ALA A 74 -13.87 -2.97 -21.05
N GLY A 75 -13.76 -4.19 -20.51
CA GLY A 75 -14.72 -4.75 -19.55
C GLY A 75 -14.51 -4.28 -18.11
N TYR A 76 -13.40 -3.60 -17.79
CA TYR A 76 -13.15 -3.12 -16.44
C TYR A 76 -14.04 -1.93 -16.10
N LYS A 77 -14.75 -2.02 -14.97
CA LYS A 77 -15.60 -0.94 -14.46
C LYS A 77 -15.29 -0.67 -12.98
N VAL A 78 -15.13 0.60 -12.64
CA VAL A 78 -15.09 1.08 -11.26
C VAL A 78 -16.25 2.04 -11.08
N GLN A 79 -17.05 1.84 -10.03
CA GLN A 79 -18.19 2.68 -9.71
C GLN A 79 -18.43 2.71 -8.19
N PRO A 80 -19.02 3.79 -7.63
CA PRO A 80 -19.43 3.81 -6.24
C PRO A 80 -20.48 2.75 -5.93
N LEU A 81 -20.53 2.28 -4.67
CA LEU A 81 -21.52 1.29 -4.25
C LEU A 81 -22.97 1.79 -4.44
N SER A 82 -23.24 3.08 -4.22
CA SER A 82 -24.57 3.65 -4.46
C SER A 82 -25.01 3.52 -5.93
N ALA A 83 -24.10 3.71 -6.88
CA ALA A 83 -24.39 3.54 -8.30
C ALA A 83 -24.65 2.07 -8.65
N PHE A 84 -23.88 1.13 -8.08
CA PHE A 84 -24.11 -0.31 -8.25
C PHE A 84 -25.48 -0.75 -7.71
N LEU A 85 -25.90 -0.18 -6.58
CA LEU A 85 -27.19 -0.50 -5.94
C LEU A 85 -28.36 0.35 -6.45
N HIS A 86 -28.15 1.23 -7.42
CA HIS A 86 -29.14 2.19 -7.90
C HIS A 86 -29.77 3.05 -6.78
N GLN A 87 -28.95 3.45 -5.81
CA GLN A 87 -29.33 4.30 -4.68
C GLN A 87 -28.82 5.73 -4.85
N PRO A 88 -29.44 6.71 -4.18
CA PRO A 88 -28.92 8.08 -4.12
C PRO A 88 -27.46 8.10 -3.65
N ALA A 89 -26.64 8.95 -4.27
CA ALA A 89 -25.26 9.14 -3.83
C ALA A 89 -25.24 9.75 -2.42
N PRO A 90 -24.30 9.33 -1.55
CA PRO A 90 -24.09 10.01 -0.27
C PRO A 90 -23.59 11.44 -0.50
N PRO A 91 -23.62 12.30 0.53
CA PRO A 91 -23.02 13.63 0.46
C PRO A 91 -21.57 13.58 -0.03
N THR A 92 -21.19 14.56 -0.86
CA THR A 92 -19.82 14.69 -1.37
C THR A 92 -18.81 14.73 -0.23
N ALA A 93 -17.77 13.91 -0.31
CA ALA A 93 -16.71 13.91 0.67
C ALA A 93 -15.95 15.26 0.67
N PRO A 94 -15.47 15.74 1.83
CA PRO A 94 -14.65 16.93 1.90
C PRO A 94 -13.41 16.83 1.01
N LYS A 95 -13.03 17.93 0.35
CA LYS A 95 -11.79 17.97 -0.42
C LYS A 95 -10.60 17.83 0.52
N ILE A 96 -9.68 16.94 0.16
CA ILE A 96 -8.44 16.74 0.89
C ILE A 96 -7.34 17.61 0.30
N ALA A 97 -6.69 18.40 1.14
CA ALA A 97 -5.50 19.16 0.78
C ALA A 97 -4.25 18.29 1.01
N PHE A 98 -3.90 17.47 0.02
CA PHE A 98 -2.70 16.64 0.09
C PHE A 98 -1.44 17.51 0.07
N VAL A 99 -0.44 17.14 0.88
CA VAL A 99 0.91 17.70 0.77
C VAL A 99 1.47 17.33 -0.61
N PRO A 100 2.01 18.28 -1.40
CA PRO A 100 2.57 17.98 -2.72
C PRO A 100 3.69 16.95 -2.65
N ALA A 101 3.50 15.76 -3.24
CA ALA A 101 4.46 14.66 -3.14
C ALA A 101 5.65 14.81 -4.12
N THR A 102 6.53 15.80 -3.90
CA THR A 102 7.76 15.96 -4.69
C THR A 102 8.93 15.21 -4.05
N MET A 103 9.84 14.67 -4.87
CA MET A 103 11.01 13.94 -4.35
C MET A 103 11.91 14.83 -3.49
N GLU A 104 12.11 16.09 -3.90
CA GLU A 104 12.89 17.07 -3.14
C GLU A 104 12.22 17.39 -1.80
N GLY A 105 10.91 17.64 -1.80
CA GLY A 105 10.15 17.93 -0.58
C GLY A 105 10.16 16.77 0.40
N ILE A 106 9.97 15.53 -0.07
CA ILE A 106 10.01 14.33 0.77
C ILE A 106 11.39 14.13 1.38
N LYS A 107 12.47 14.34 0.61
CA LYS A 107 13.84 14.23 1.13
C LYS A 107 14.17 15.28 2.18
N ALA A 108 13.71 16.52 1.98
CA ALA A 108 13.94 17.62 2.91
C ALA A 108 13.11 17.47 4.20
N ASN A 109 11.87 16.98 4.09
CA ASN A 109 10.88 17.02 5.18
C ASN A 109 10.26 15.65 5.49
N PHE A 110 11.05 14.57 5.43
CA PHE A 110 10.55 13.19 5.53
C PHE A 110 9.51 12.96 6.64
N PHE A 111 9.75 13.46 7.85
CA PHE A 111 8.85 13.27 8.99
C PHE A 111 7.56 14.09 8.92
N GLU A 112 7.54 15.21 8.19
CA GLU A 112 6.31 15.95 7.88
C GLU A 112 5.43 15.13 6.93
N TYR A 113 6.03 14.56 5.87
CA TYR A 113 5.33 13.65 4.96
C TYR A 113 4.85 12.38 5.66
N LEU A 114 5.67 11.82 6.55
CA LEU A 114 5.26 10.68 7.38
C LEU A 114 4.05 11.05 8.25
N SER A 115 4.09 12.19 8.93
CA SER A 115 2.99 12.69 9.77
C SER A 115 1.71 12.93 8.96
N ALA A 116 1.84 13.53 7.76
CA ALA A 116 0.74 13.73 6.82
C ALA A 116 0.14 12.39 6.34
N ALA A 117 0.98 11.43 5.95
CA ALA A 117 0.53 10.10 5.54
C ALA A 117 -0.19 9.36 6.67
N MET A 118 0.34 9.45 7.91
CA MET A 118 -0.24 8.80 9.07
C MET A 118 -1.67 9.28 9.41
N GLN A 119 -2.11 10.45 8.93
CA GLN A 119 -3.50 10.91 9.05
C GLN A 119 -4.49 9.94 8.38
N TYR A 120 -4.04 9.25 7.33
CA TYR A 120 -4.85 8.32 6.55
C TYR A 120 -4.44 6.86 6.78
N VAL A 121 -3.53 6.59 7.71
CA VAL A 121 -3.11 5.23 8.04
C VAL A 121 -3.43 4.98 9.51
N PRO A 122 -4.62 4.42 9.80
CA PRO A 122 -5.02 4.06 11.16
C PRO A 122 -3.95 3.16 11.82
N PRO A 123 -3.65 3.35 13.11
CA PRO A 123 -2.72 2.50 13.82
C PRO A 123 -3.28 1.08 13.97
N SER A 124 -2.50 0.07 13.60
CA SER A 124 -2.75 -1.31 13.98
C SER A 124 -2.38 -1.58 15.45
N ALA A 125 -2.68 -2.78 15.95
CA ALA A 125 -2.25 -3.19 17.29
C ALA A 125 -0.71 -3.26 17.37
N GLU A 126 -0.07 -3.73 16.30
CA GLU A 126 1.38 -3.84 16.17
C GLU A 126 2.06 -2.46 16.10
N ASP A 127 1.38 -1.45 15.56
CA ASP A 127 1.92 -0.10 15.41
C ASP A 127 1.99 0.71 16.72
N LYS A 128 1.27 0.30 17.77
CA LYS A 128 1.03 1.16 18.95
C LYS A 128 2.32 1.67 19.59
N GLU A 129 3.28 0.78 19.82
CA GLU A 129 4.54 1.13 20.48
C GLU A 129 5.40 2.04 19.61
N ILE A 130 5.60 1.68 18.33
CA ILE A 130 6.43 2.48 17.43
C ILE A 130 5.82 3.87 17.20
N ARG A 131 4.50 3.98 17.10
CA ARG A 131 3.81 5.26 16.98
C ARG A 131 3.90 6.09 18.25
N ALA A 132 3.86 5.49 19.45
CA ALA A 132 4.09 6.21 20.70
C ALA A 132 5.52 6.79 20.76
N ARG A 133 6.52 6.03 20.30
CA ARG A 133 7.91 6.50 20.22
C ARG A 133 8.07 7.64 19.20
N LEU A 134 7.47 7.53 18.01
CA LEU A 134 7.43 8.63 17.03
C LEU A 134 6.73 9.87 17.60
N ALA A 135 5.62 9.68 18.31
CA ALA A 135 4.91 10.76 18.96
C ALA A 135 5.76 11.47 20.02
N SER A 136 6.63 10.77 20.75
CA SER A 136 7.51 11.39 21.76
C SER A 136 8.50 12.40 21.18
N ILE A 137 8.78 12.33 19.87
CA ILE A 137 9.64 13.27 19.14
C ILE A 137 8.83 14.19 18.20
N GLY A 138 7.51 14.26 18.35
CA GLY A 138 6.65 15.17 17.58
C GLY A 138 6.18 14.63 16.22
N VAL A 139 6.43 13.37 15.88
CA VAL A 139 5.98 12.76 14.62
C VAL A 139 4.62 12.07 14.80
N GLY A 140 3.65 12.36 13.93
CA GLY A 140 2.35 11.69 13.93
C GLY A 140 1.20 12.51 13.36
N PRO A 141 -0.02 11.94 13.29
CA PRO A 141 -1.19 12.61 12.73
C PRO A 141 -1.47 13.95 13.40
N GLY A 142 -1.69 15.00 12.61
CA GLY A 142 -1.99 16.35 13.10
C GLY A 142 -0.83 17.05 13.81
N ARG A 143 0.39 16.51 13.73
CA ARG A 143 1.60 17.11 14.29
C ARG A 143 2.49 17.63 13.17
N SER A 144 3.20 18.72 13.44
CA SER A 144 4.29 19.17 12.59
C SER A 144 5.62 18.81 13.26
N PHE A 145 6.45 18.07 12.53
CA PHE A 145 7.82 17.80 12.97
C PHE A 145 8.72 18.91 12.44
N GLU A 146 8.97 19.91 13.27
CA GLU A 146 9.78 21.09 12.91
C GLU A 146 11.28 20.76 12.98
N PHE A 147 11.77 19.92 12.05
CA PHE A 147 13.18 19.50 12.02
C PHE A 147 14.15 20.68 12.05
N LYS A 148 13.79 21.78 11.37
CA LYS A 148 14.56 23.02 11.31
C LYS A 148 14.76 23.70 12.67
N ASP A 149 13.85 23.50 13.62
CA ASP A 149 13.83 24.18 14.92
C ASP A 149 14.52 23.34 16.01
N LEU A 150 14.89 22.10 15.69
CA LEU A 150 15.67 21.24 16.58
C LEU A 150 17.09 21.78 16.83
N SER A 151 17.63 21.50 18.02
CA SER A 151 19.05 21.69 18.33
C SER A 151 19.94 20.92 17.36
N LEU A 152 21.19 21.34 17.21
CA LEU A 152 22.16 20.65 16.35
C LEU A 152 22.35 19.19 16.77
N GLU A 153 22.38 18.92 18.07
CA GLU A 153 22.46 17.56 18.63
C GLU A 153 21.26 16.70 18.22
N HIS A 154 20.04 17.20 18.36
CA HIS A 154 18.84 16.46 17.96
C HIS A 154 18.77 16.26 16.44
N LYS A 155 19.15 17.26 15.63
CA LYS A 155 19.27 17.11 14.17
C LYS A 155 20.24 16.00 13.81
N ALA A 156 21.41 15.98 14.45
CA ALA A 156 22.41 14.93 14.24
C ALA A 156 21.87 13.55 14.63
N ALA A 157 21.20 13.43 15.78
CA ALA A 157 20.61 12.17 16.23
C ALA A 157 19.55 11.64 15.24
N VAL A 158 18.70 12.51 14.71
CA VAL A 158 17.69 12.16 13.70
C VAL A 158 18.35 11.68 12.41
N LEU A 159 19.32 12.43 11.87
CA LEU A 159 20.01 12.06 10.62
C LEU A 159 20.80 10.75 10.76
N LEU A 160 21.48 10.55 11.90
CA LEU A 160 22.18 9.30 12.21
C LEU A 160 21.20 8.13 12.34
N GLY A 161 20.04 8.35 12.97
CA GLY A 161 18.97 7.36 13.07
C GLY A 161 18.41 6.96 11.70
N MET A 162 18.17 7.94 10.82
CA MET A 162 17.72 7.69 9.45
C MET A 162 18.75 6.88 8.66
N LYS A 163 20.03 7.27 8.73
CA LYS A 163 21.13 6.55 8.07
C LYS A 163 21.25 5.11 8.57
N ALA A 164 21.24 4.91 9.89
CA ALA A 164 21.32 3.57 10.49
C ALA A 164 20.10 2.70 10.14
N GLY A 165 18.91 3.30 10.01
CA GLY A 165 17.73 2.62 9.50
C GLY A 165 17.89 2.17 8.06
N ASP A 166 18.34 3.08 7.19
CA ASP A 166 18.55 2.80 5.76
C ASP A 166 19.60 1.69 5.54
N GLU A 167 20.71 1.75 6.26
CA GLU A 167 21.77 0.72 6.23
C GLU A 167 21.26 -0.67 6.68
N LYS A 168 20.37 -0.72 7.68
CA LYS A 168 19.73 -1.98 8.09
C LYS A 168 18.87 -2.56 6.98
N VAL A 169 18.11 -1.71 6.28
CA VAL A 169 17.28 -2.14 5.15
C VAL A 169 18.16 -2.62 3.99
N ASP A 170 19.25 -1.90 3.67
CA ASP A 170 20.18 -2.31 2.62
C ASP A 170 20.85 -3.65 2.93
N LYS A 171 21.27 -3.85 4.18
CA LYS A 171 21.84 -5.12 4.64
C LYS A 171 20.83 -6.26 4.56
N PHE A 172 19.57 -6.00 4.91
CA PHE A 172 18.49 -6.97 4.75
C PHE A 172 18.31 -7.36 3.28
N LEU A 173 18.30 -6.40 2.37
CA LEU A 173 18.12 -6.67 0.93
C LEU A 173 19.31 -7.36 0.28
N SER A 174 20.54 -7.00 0.65
CA SER A 174 21.75 -7.63 0.11
C SER A 174 21.88 -9.11 0.50
N SER A 175 21.28 -9.52 1.62
CA SER A 175 21.29 -10.91 2.10
C SER A 175 20.01 -11.69 1.82
N GLY A 176 18.88 -11.01 1.60
CA GLY A 176 17.56 -11.64 1.45
C GLY A 176 17.15 -11.98 0.01
N MET A 177 17.81 -11.40 -1.00
CA MET A 177 17.43 -11.57 -2.40
C MET A 177 18.13 -12.79 -3.03
N LYS A 178 17.40 -13.58 -3.81
CA LYS A 178 17.99 -14.64 -4.64
C LYS A 178 18.18 -14.16 -6.06
N ASN A 179 19.37 -14.35 -6.62
CA ASN A 179 19.56 -14.15 -8.06
C ASN A 179 18.99 -15.36 -8.82
N ILE A 180 18.00 -15.12 -9.67
CA ILE A 180 17.39 -16.13 -10.55
C ILE A 180 17.41 -15.55 -11.96
N ASN A 181 18.24 -16.11 -12.85
CA ASN A 181 18.39 -15.65 -14.23
C ASN A 181 18.73 -14.15 -14.36
N GLY A 182 19.61 -13.63 -13.50
CA GLY A 182 19.98 -12.21 -13.49
C GLY A 182 19.00 -11.29 -12.76
N TRP A 183 17.85 -11.81 -12.32
CA TRP A 183 16.87 -11.07 -11.53
C TRP A 183 17.09 -11.28 -10.04
N ASN A 184 17.12 -10.19 -9.27
CA ASN A 184 17.08 -10.27 -7.83
C ASN A 184 15.62 -10.47 -7.39
N VAL A 185 15.31 -11.67 -6.90
CA VAL A 185 13.96 -12.08 -6.52
C VAL A 185 13.84 -12.18 -5.00
N GLY A 186 12.94 -11.39 -4.43
CA GLY A 186 12.58 -11.40 -3.02
C GLY A 186 11.11 -11.78 -2.83
N ALA A 187 10.81 -12.46 -1.72
CA ALA A 187 9.45 -12.88 -1.37
C ALA A 187 8.90 -12.08 -0.18
N PHE A 188 9.04 -10.76 -0.23
CA PHE A 188 8.81 -9.88 0.92
C PHE A 188 7.45 -9.17 0.91
N PHE A 189 6.59 -9.45 -0.06
CA PHE A 189 5.32 -8.73 -0.23
C PHE A 189 4.15 -9.51 0.35
N GLY A 190 3.30 -8.86 1.13
CA GLY A 190 2.18 -9.50 1.81
C GLY A 190 1.18 -8.52 2.40
N ASP A 191 0.21 -9.09 3.12
CA ASP A 191 -0.71 -8.34 3.96
C ASP A 191 -0.16 -8.15 5.38
N GLN A 192 -0.94 -7.52 6.27
CA GLN A 192 -0.58 -7.33 7.67
C GLN A 192 -0.25 -8.67 8.38
N ALA A 193 -1.01 -9.73 8.09
CA ALA A 193 -0.83 -11.04 8.70
C ALA A 193 0.44 -11.76 8.23
N PHE A 194 0.91 -11.46 7.00
CA PHE A 194 2.21 -11.93 6.50
C PHE A 194 3.36 -11.28 7.26
N TYR A 195 3.33 -9.95 7.44
CA TYR A 195 4.42 -9.24 8.11
C TYR A 195 4.47 -9.52 9.62
N LYS A 196 3.34 -9.70 10.30
CA LYS A 196 3.29 -9.96 11.76
C LYS A 196 4.12 -8.97 12.60
N GLY A 197 4.15 -7.70 12.19
CA GLY A 197 4.97 -6.67 12.83
C GLY A 197 6.46 -6.67 12.46
N ASP A 198 6.90 -7.45 11.46
CA ASP A 198 8.25 -7.38 10.91
C ASP A 198 8.43 -6.11 10.06
N TRP A 199 8.77 -5.02 10.74
CA TRP A 199 9.00 -3.71 10.13
C TRP A 199 10.20 -3.69 9.19
N LEU A 200 11.22 -4.52 9.44
CA LEU A 200 12.42 -4.56 8.60
C LEU A 200 12.10 -5.21 7.26
N MET A 201 11.40 -6.34 7.26
CA MET A 201 10.94 -6.98 6.03
C MET A 201 10.01 -6.06 5.23
N ARG A 202 9.08 -5.36 5.91
CA ARG A 202 8.16 -4.41 5.26
C ARG A 202 8.89 -3.21 4.64
N ALA A 203 9.87 -2.65 5.35
CA ALA A 203 10.71 -1.58 4.82
C ALA A 203 11.54 -2.06 3.62
N GLY A 204 12.12 -3.27 3.72
CA GLY A 204 12.83 -3.93 2.63
C GLY A 204 11.96 -4.13 1.40
N ALA A 205 10.75 -4.65 1.56
CA ALA A 205 9.79 -4.81 0.45
C ALA A 205 9.52 -3.48 -0.26
N SER A 206 9.31 -2.40 0.50
CA SER A 206 9.06 -1.07 -0.04
C SER A 206 10.27 -0.50 -0.79
N LYS A 207 11.50 -0.71 -0.29
CA LYS A 207 12.74 -0.27 -0.94
C LYS A 207 13.10 -1.11 -2.17
N ALA A 208 12.85 -2.42 -2.15
CA ALA A 208 13.20 -3.33 -3.24
C ALA A 208 12.28 -3.24 -4.46
N GLY A 209 11.01 -2.90 -4.26
CA GLY A 209 10.04 -2.87 -5.35
C GLY A 209 8.62 -2.66 -4.85
N LEU A 210 8.32 -1.42 -4.48
CA LEU A 210 7.00 -1.00 -4.01
C LEU A 210 5.88 -1.58 -4.88
N TYR A 211 4.83 -2.11 -4.23
CA TYR A 211 3.67 -2.76 -4.88
C TYR A 211 3.94 -4.10 -5.58
N GLY A 212 5.05 -4.77 -5.25
CA GLY A 212 5.31 -6.14 -5.66
C GLY A 212 4.18 -7.12 -5.28
N ASN A 213 3.98 -8.14 -6.11
CA ASN A 213 3.00 -9.20 -5.83
C ASN A 213 3.48 -10.10 -4.68
N SER A 214 2.54 -10.56 -3.85
CA SER A 214 2.82 -11.57 -2.83
C SER A 214 3.28 -12.89 -3.44
N ARG A 215 4.20 -13.59 -2.76
CA ARG A 215 4.89 -14.79 -3.27
C ARG A 215 3.97 -15.79 -3.98
N ILE A 216 2.82 -16.11 -3.39
CA ILE A 216 1.87 -17.08 -3.93
C ILE A 216 1.23 -16.66 -5.28
N ARG A 217 1.44 -15.41 -5.70
CA ARG A 217 0.88 -14.82 -6.92
C ARG A 217 1.94 -14.42 -7.95
N SER A 218 3.23 -14.55 -7.63
CA SER A 218 4.35 -14.02 -8.45
C SER A 218 5.16 -15.07 -9.18
N THR A 219 5.07 -16.35 -8.82
CA THR A 219 5.76 -17.42 -9.56
C THR A 219 4.82 -17.98 -10.62
N ALA A 220 5.22 -17.88 -11.88
CA ALA A 220 4.77 -18.80 -12.91
C ALA A 220 5.44 -20.15 -12.63
N THR A 221 4.64 -21.21 -12.56
CA THR A 221 5.15 -22.58 -12.70
C THR A 221 5.51 -22.83 -14.15
#